data_AF-A0AA36M768-F1
#
_entry.id   AF-A0AA36M768-F1
#
_cell.length_a   1.000
_cell.length_b   1.000
_cell.length_c   1.000
_cell.angle_alpha   90.00
_cell.angle_beta   90.00
_cell.angle_gamma   90.00
#
_symmetry.space_group_name_H-M   'P 1'
#
loop_
_entity.id
_entity.type
_entity.pdbx_description
1 polymer ?
#
loop_
_entity_poly.entity_id
_entity_poly.type
_entity_poly.pdbx_seq_one_letter_code
_entity_poly.pdbx_strand_id
1 'polypeptide(L)'
;MTTSVVTQQNLLDYLSSIIYSTYSILGIILNSSLLWLTFTHKHSFIKEYRILLGNTTCTLLLHSLLTFFLQFVSAGDSLGFVALGPARFLDMPFLVLFCTALWLAIEYYAFMTIAMCMIYRYVTISGRSFSERQLLAFSAATFLLPLSMGIAILACNPDFSELHAIMDKLRPEYGLQRYGNYSGLPNVKNVYVAYTIAVICGIAIMSYIVMITVGFQTKKFLAEKAGVMSTRNLQMFKMMIKALIIQALVTVPLSFPHICLYLLLQFTSFRSLATLSTKKIWLRQ
;
A
#
# COMPACT_ATOMS: atom_id res chain seq x y z
N MET A 1 30.14 -25.62 -1.26
CA MET A 1 30.42 -24.21 -0.95
C MET A 1 29.12 -23.55 -0.50
N THR A 2 28.89 -23.43 0.80
CA THR A 2 27.77 -22.67 1.36
C THR A 2 28.17 -21.20 1.39
N THR A 3 27.50 -20.37 0.59
CA THR A 3 27.65 -18.91 0.69
C THR A 3 27.25 -18.45 2.08
N SER A 4 27.97 -17.49 2.67
CA SER A 4 27.61 -16.98 3.99
C SER A 4 26.26 -16.27 3.95
N VAL A 5 25.49 -16.34 5.04
CA VAL A 5 24.16 -15.71 5.17
C VAL A 5 24.22 -14.22 4.79
N VAL A 6 25.30 -13.55 5.16
CA VAL A 6 25.57 -12.14 4.84
C VAL A 6 25.69 -11.91 3.32
N THR A 7 26.36 -12.81 2.58
CA THR A 7 26.48 -12.70 1.12
C THR A 7 25.13 -12.90 0.43
N GLN A 8 24.31 -13.84 0.91
CA GLN A 8 22.95 -14.03 0.41
C GLN A 8 22.07 -12.81 0.66
N GLN A 9 22.14 -12.25 1.88
CA GLN A 9 21.39 -11.05 2.23
C GLN A 9 21.80 -9.85 1.37
N ASN A 10 23.11 -9.65 1.14
CA ASN A 10 23.61 -8.58 0.26
C ASN A 10 23.04 -8.68 -1.16
N LEU A 11 22.98 -9.90 -1.70
CA LEU A 11 22.40 -10.12 -3.02
C LEU A 11 20.91 -9.78 -3.01
N LEU A 12 20.17 -10.20 -1.98
CA LEU A 12 18.74 -9.91 -1.85
C LEU A 12 18.47 -8.41 -1.70
N ASP A 13 19.28 -7.70 -0.92
CA ASP A 13 19.18 -6.25 -0.74
C ASP A 13 19.45 -5.52 -2.06
N TYR A 14 20.48 -5.95 -2.79
CA TYR A 14 20.83 -5.37 -4.09
C TYR A 14 19.70 -5.56 -5.11
N LEU A 15 19.16 -6.78 -5.21
CA LEU A 15 18.02 -7.08 -6.07
C LEU A 15 16.79 -6.26 -5.68
N SER A 16 16.48 -6.21 -4.38
CA SER A 16 15.34 -5.43 -3.85
C SER A 16 15.50 -3.95 -4.16
N SER A 17 16.68 -3.38 -3.93
CA SER A 17 16.97 -1.97 -4.21
C SER A 17 16.83 -1.63 -5.69
N ILE A 18 17.34 -2.48 -6.60
CA ILE A 18 17.14 -2.29 -8.04
C ILE A 18 15.65 -2.31 -8.39
N ILE A 19 14.92 -3.34 -7.95
CA ILE A 19 13.51 -3.50 -8.28
C ILE A 19 12.70 -2.30 -7.77
N TYR A 20 12.87 -1.91 -6.50
CA TYR A 20 12.16 -0.77 -5.93
C TYR A 20 12.56 0.56 -6.59
N SER A 21 13.84 0.75 -6.93
CA SER A 21 14.30 1.96 -7.61
C SER A 21 13.71 2.06 -9.02
N THR A 22 13.79 1.00 -9.82
CA THR A 22 13.21 0.97 -11.17
C THR A 22 11.70 1.18 -11.13
N TYR A 23 11.00 0.46 -10.25
CA TYR A 23 9.56 0.61 -10.06
C TYR A 23 9.18 2.06 -9.68
N SER A 24 9.92 2.66 -8.74
CA SER A 24 9.60 4.00 -8.26
C SER A 24 9.90 5.07 -9.31
N ILE A 25 11.01 4.97 -10.04
CA ILE A 25 11.36 5.91 -11.12
C ILE A 25 10.31 5.86 -12.23
N LEU A 26 9.92 4.65 -12.67
CA LEU A 26 8.85 4.48 -13.66
C LEU A 26 7.53 5.03 -13.13
N GLY A 27 7.20 4.75 -11.87
CA GLY A 27 6.02 5.29 -11.20
C GLY A 27 6.00 6.82 -11.19
N ILE A 28 7.12 7.47 -10.86
CA ILE A 28 7.24 8.93 -10.86
C ILE A 28 7.04 9.48 -12.27
N ILE A 29 7.72 8.93 -13.28
CA ILE A 29 7.64 9.41 -14.67
C ILE A 29 6.22 9.26 -15.23
N LEU A 30 5.63 8.07 -15.07
CA LEU A 30 4.31 7.76 -15.63
C LEU A 30 3.20 8.52 -14.91
N ASN A 31 3.23 8.62 -13.57
CA ASN A 31 2.23 9.39 -12.84
C ASN A 31 2.39 10.89 -13.06
N SER A 32 3.61 11.42 -13.17
CA SER A 32 3.82 12.84 -13.55
C SER A 32 3.26 13.13 -14.93
N SER A 33 3.50 12.25 -15.91
CA SER A 33 2.95 12.35 -17.26
C SER A 33 1.43 12.30 -17.26
N LEU A 34 0.83 11.37 -16.52
CA LEU A 34 -0.62 11.24 -16.38
C LEU A 34 -1.25 12.46 -15.70
N LEU A 35 -0.59 13.01 -14.69
CA LEU A 35 -1.04 14.21 -13.99
C LEU A 35 -1.02 15.42 -14.94
N TRP A 36 0.06 15.58 -15.71
CA TRP A 36 0.18 16.59 -16.74
C TRP A 36 -0.91 16.47 -17.82
N LEU A 37 -1.16 15.27 -18.34
CA LEU A 37 -2.26 15.00 -19.28
C LEU A 37 -3.61 15.32 -18.65
N THR A 38 -3.80 14.95 -17.38
CA THR A 38 -5.03 15.23 -16.64
C THR A 38 -5.29 16.73 -16.52
N PHE A 39 -4.26 17.57 -16.36
CA PHE A 39 -4.43 19.03 -16.29
C PHE A 39 -4.59 19.70 -17.65
N THR A 40 -3.82 19.28 -18.66
CA THR A 40 -3.76 19.91 -19.98
C THR A 40 -4.92 19.53 -20.89
N HIS A 41 -5.36 18.27 -20.91
CA HIS A 41 -6.41 17.79 -21.81
C HIS A 41 -7.80 17.88 -21.14
N LYS A 42 -8.39 19.09 -21.19
CA LYS A 42 -9.72 19.35 -20.63
C LYS A 42 -10.82 18.95 -21.63
N HIS A 43 -11.30 17.71 -21.57
CA HIS A 43 -12.55 17.31 -22.26
C HIS A 43 -13.77 17.49 -21.35
N SER A 44 -14.83 18.11 -21.88
CA SER A 44 -16.10 18.35 -21.19
C SER A 44 -16.75 17.08 -20.64
N PHE A 45 -16.57 15.93 -21.30
CA PHE A 45 -17.15 14.64 -20.90
C PHE A 45 -16.47 13.96 -19.69
N ILE A 46 -15.33 14.46 -19.21
CA ILE A 46 -14.53 13.81 -18.15
C ILE A 46 -14.31 14.78 -16.97
N LYS A 47 -15.02 15.92 -16.94
CA LYS A 47 -14.71 17.02 -16.03
C LYS A 47 -14.66 16.58 -14.55
N GLU A 48 -15.67 15.85 -14.08
CA GLU A 48 -15.77 15.39 -12.70
C GLU A 48 -14.86 14.19 -12.43
N TYR A 49 -14.72 13.28 -13.39
CA TYR A 49 -13.82 12.12 -13.24
C TYR A 49 -12.35 12.52 -13.11
N ARG A 50 -11.95 13.68 -13.68
CA ARG A 50 -10.59 14.21 -13.54
C ARG A 50 -10.21 14.49 -12.08
N ILE A 51 -11.18 14.76 -11.21
CA ILE A 51 -10.92 14.93 -9.77
C ILE A 51 -10.44 13.60 -9.18
N LEU A 52 -11.15 12.52 -9.44
CA LEU A 52 -10.78 11.18 -8.95
C LEU A 52 -9.48 10.67 -9.59
N LEU A 53 -9.29 10.92 -10.89
CA LEU A 53 -8.06 10.55 -11.59
C LEU A 53 -6.87 11.34 -11.07
N GLY A 54 -7.02 12.65 -10.86
CA GLY A 54 -6.00 13.52 -10.27
C GLY A 54 -5.63 13.07 -8.86
N ASN A 55 -6.63 12.82 -8.01
CA ASN A 55 -6.43 12.31 -6.66
C ASN A 55 -5.67 10.97 -6.66
N THR A 56 -6.08 10.01 -7.51
CA THR A 56 -5.39 8.73 -7.67
C THR A 56 -3.95 8.92 -8.12
N THR A 57 -3.72 9.78 -9.11
CA THR A 57 -2.39 10.03 -9.67
C THR A 57 -1.45 10.71 -8.67
N CYS A 58 -1.94 11.71 -7.93
CA CYS A 58 -1.18 12.35 -6.86
C CYS A 58 -0.83 11.36 -5.75
N THR A 59 -1.78 10.50 -5.37
CA THR A 59 -1.58 9.44 -4.37
C THR A 59 -0.48 8.47 -4.82
N LEU A 60 -0.54 7.99 -6.07
CA LEU A 60 0.46 7.08 -6.63
C LEU A 60 1.83 7.75 -6.82
N LEU A 61 1.87 9.04 -7.15
CA LEU A 61 3.12 9.79 -7.25
C LEU A 61 3.80 9.91 -5.88
N LEU A 62 3.05 10.29 -4.85
CA LEU A 62 3.56 10.36 -3.47
C LEU A 62 4.00 8.97 -2.99
N HIS A 63 3.25 7.92 -3.32
CA HIS A 63 3.62 6.54 -3.03
C HIS A 63 4.98 6.17 -3.66
N SER A 64 5.19 6.47 -4.95
CA SER A 64 6.45 6.18 -5.63
C SER A 64 7.62 6.98 -5.04
N LEU A 65 7.42 8.24 -4.66
CA LEU A 65 8.45 9.05 -4.00
C LEU A 65 8.85 8.45 -2.64
N LEU A 66 7.87 8.07 -1.82
CA LEU A 66 8.11 7.44 -0.52
C LEU A 66 8.77 6.06 -0.67
N THR A 67 8.33 5.26 -1.65
CA THR A 67 8.93 3.96 -1.95
C THR A 67 10.40 4.11 -2.34
N PHE A 68 10.72 5.09 -3.20
CA PHE A 68 12.10 5.40 -3.59
C PHE A 68 12.96 5.85 -2.42
N PHE A 69 12.40 6.71 -1.57
CA PHE A 69 13.09 7.26 -0.40
C PHE A 69 13.41 6.20 0.65
N LEU A 70 12.49 5.27 0.88
CA LEU A 70 12.57 4.27 1.95
C LEU A 70 13.24 2.97 1.50
N GLN A 71 12.77 2.36 0.41
CA GLN A 71 13.15 1.02 -0.08
C GLN A 71 13.27 -0.01 1.05
N PHE A 72 12.15 -0.56 1.51
CA PHE A 72 12.15 -1.42 2.69
C PHE A 72 12.54 -2.87 2.42
N VAL A 73 13.24 -3.45 3.39
CA VAL A 73 13.31 -4.89 3.61
C VAL A 73 12.76 -5.19 4.99
N SER A 74 11.82 -6.15 5.07
CA SER A 74 11.28 -6.63 6.34
C SER A 74 12.34 -7.45 7.06
N ALA A 75 12.72 -7.04 8.27
CA ALA A 75 13.69 -7.76 9.07
C ALA A 75 12.99 -8.66 10.10
N GLY A 76 12.82 -9.95 9.77
CA GLY A 76 12.43 -10.99 10.72
C GLY A 76 10.97 -10.94 11.22
N ASP A 77 10.75 -11.48 12.42
CA ASP A 77 9.43 -11.66 13.05
C ASP A 77 8.88 -10.38 13.72
N SER A 78 9.63 -9.28 13.69
CA SER A 78 9.20 -7.96 14.16
C SER A 78 8.67 -7.11 13.00
N LEU A 79 7.96 -6.02 13.30
CA LEU A 79 7.65 -4.97 12.31
C LEU A 79 8.83 -4.00 12.17
N GLY A 80 10.04 -4.55 12.04
CA GLY A 80 11.27 -3.81 11.81
C GLY A 80 11.40 -3.45 10.34
N PHE A 81 11.48 -2.15 10.06
CA PHE A 81 11.62 -1.60 8.73
C PHE A 81 13.06 -1.10 8.53
N VAL A 82 13.80 -1.82 7.69
CA VAL A 82 15.15 -1.40 7.29
C VAL A 82 15.04 -0.63 5.99
N ALA A 83 15.44 0.63 6.02
CA ALA A 83 15.52 1.47 4.83
C ALA A 83 16.79 1.15 4.04
N LEU A 84 16.65 0.81 2.76
CA LEU A 84 17.78 0.68 1.82
C LEU A 84 17.95 1.92 0.94
N GLY A 85 16.94 2.80 0.90
CA GLY A 85 16.93 4.00 0.10
C GLY A 85 17.69 5.18 0.74
N PRO A 86 17.57 6.38 0.17
CA PRO A 86 18.19 7.59 0.70
C PRO A 86 17.93 7.84 2.20
N ALA A 87 16.77 7.42 2.72
CA ALA A 87 16.41 7.59 4.13
C ALA A 87 17.42 6.98 5.11
N ARG A 88 18.15 5.93 4.70
CA ARG A 88 19.16 5.27 5.54
C ARG A 88 20.33 6.17 5.94
N PHE A 89 20.59 7.23 5.17
CA PHE A 89 21.71 8.14 5.39
C PHE A 89 21.37 9.30 6.33
N LEU A 90 20.11 9.44 6.75
CA LEU A 90 19.66 10.57 7.57
C LEU A 90 19.83 10.34 9.07
N ASP A 91 20.05 9.09 9.49
CA ASP A 91 20.17 8.69 10.90
C ASP A 91 19.04 9.20 11.82
N MET A 92 17.83 9.31 11.27
CA MET A 92 16.63 9.83 11.95
C MET A 92 15.53 8.76 11.99
N PRO A 93 15.55 7.81 12.95
CA PRO A 93 14.61 6.69 13.00
C PRO A 93 13.15 7.14 13.12
N PHE A 94 12.87 8.26 13.78
CA PHE A 94 11.53 8.83 13.84
C PHE A 94 11.04 9.36 12.48
N LEU A 95 11.91 10.02 11.69
CA LEU A 95 11.57 10.45 10.34
C LEU A 95 11.30 9.24 9.43
N VAL A 96 12.13 8.19 9.54
CA VAL A 96 11.91 6.94 8.82
C VAL A 96 10.57 6.31 9.22
N LEU A 97 10.23 6.28 10.51
CA LEU A 97 8.93 5.81 11.00
C LEU A 97 7.77 6.65 10.45
N PHE A 98 7.89 7.99 10.47
CA PHE A 98 6.91 8.91 9.89
C PHE A 98 6.69 8.64 8.40
N CYS A 99 7.77 8.52 7.63
CA CYS A 99 7.68 8.20 6.21
C CYS A 99 7.10 6.80 5.97
N THR A 100 7.39 5.82 6.83
CA THR A 100 6.78 4.48 6.78
C THR A 100 5.28 4.53 7.02
N ALA A 101 4.85 5.24 8.07
CA ALA A 101 3.44 5.38 8.41
C ALA A 101 2.67 6.11 7.30
N LEU A 102 3.26 7.16 6.72
CA LEU A 102 2.69 7.88 5.58
C LEU A 102 2.65 7.00 4.33
N TRP A 103 3.72 6.26 4.03
CA TRP A 103 3.79 5.34 2.90
C TRP A 103 2.66 4.30 2.97
N LEU A 104 2.47 3.68 4.13
CA LEU A 104 1.41 2.70 4.36
C LEU A 104 0.02 3.34 4.20
N ALA A 105 -0.22 4.51 4.80
CA ALA A 105 -1.50 5.22 4.65
C ALA A 105 -1.81 5.53 3.17
N ILE A 106 -0.81 5.95 2.41
CA ILE A 106 -0.95 6.26 0.98
C ILE A 106 -1.16 5.00 0.13
N GLU A 107 -0.48 3.90 0.44
CA GLU A 107 -0.66 2.61 -0.25
C GLU A 107 -2.12 2.14 -0.16
N TYR A 108 -2.68 2.10 1.05
CA TYR A 108 -4.05 1.63 1.24
C TYR A 108 -5.08 2.64 0.74
N TYR A 109 -4.79 3.94 0.83
CA TYR A 109 -5.62 4.95 0.18
C TYR A 109 -5.65 4.77 -1.33
N ALA A 110 -4.53 4.40 -1.97
CA ALA A 110 -4.48 4.16 -3.41
C ALA A 110 -5.43 3.02 -3.84
N PHE A 111 -5.54 1.93 -3.07
CA PHE A 111 -6.55 0.89 -3.34
C PHE A 111 -7.96 1.46 -3.32
N MET A 112 -8.27 2.30 -2.33
CA MET A 112 -9.58 2.93 -2.22
C MET A 112 -9.83 3.91 -3.37
N THR A 113 -8.85 4.71 -3.81
CA THR A 113 -9.02 5.64 -4.93
C THR A 113 -9.28 4.91 -6.26
N ILE A 114 -8.65 3.75 -6.46
CA ILE A 114 -8.90 2.90 -7.62
C ILE A 114 -10.33 2.33 -7.57
N ALA A 115 -10.75 1.81 -6.42
CA ALA A 115 -12.12 1.32 -6.22
C ALA A 115 -13.17 2.44 -6.42
N MET A 116 -12.89 3.65 -5.92
CA MET A 116 -13.73 4.85 -6.12
C MET A 116 -13.85 5.21 -7.60
N CYS A 117 -12.76 5.14 -8.38
CA CYS A 117 -12.80 5.35 -9.83
C CYS A 117 -13.74 4.35 -10.51
N MET A 118 -13.72 3.07 -10.11
CA MET A 118 -14.64 2.07 -10.65
C MET A 118 -16.10 2.34 -10.29
N ILE A 119 -16.38 2.62 -9.02
CA ILE A 119 -17.73 2.95 -8.54
C ILE A 119 -18.28 4.15 -9.29
N TYR A 120 -17.50 5.23 -9.36
CA TYR A 120 -17.90 6.45 -10.06
C TYR A 120 -18.31 6.15 -11.50
N ARG A 121 -17.51 5.33 -12.20
CA ARG A 121 -17.84 4.95 -13.58
C ARG A 121 -19.13 4.18 -13.64
N TYR A 122 -19.28 3.11 -12.85
CA TYR A 122 -20.53 2.34 -12.78
C TYR A 122 -21.77 3.22 -12.55
N VAL A 123 -21.71 4.14 -11.59
CA VAL A 123 -22.81 5.05 -11.26
C VAL A 123 -23.12 6.02 -12.41
N THR A 124 -22.08 6.60 -13.03
CA THR A 124 -22.21 7.49 -14.19
C THR A 124 -22.96 6.82 -15.35
N ILE A 125 -22.63 5.57 -15.64
CA ILE A 125 -23.23 4.80 -16.74
C ILE A 125 -24.67 4.39 -16.40
N SER A 126 -24.95 4.17 -15.12
CA SER A 126 -26.28 3.86 -14.62
C SER A 126 -27.22 5.09 -14.62
N GLY A 127 -26.75 6.25 -15.11
CA GLY A 127 -27.54 7.46 -15.29
C GLY A 127 -27.53 8.42 -14.10
N ARG A 128 -26.69 8.19 -13.09
CA ARG A 128 -26.52 9.09 -11.94
C ARG A 128 -25.20 9.83 -12.04
N SER A 129 -25.16 11.10 -11.65
CA SER A 129 -23.92 11.88 -11.60
C SER A 129 -23.61 12.31 -10.17
N PHE A 130 -22.32 12.50 -9.88
CA PHE A 130 -21.87 13.13 -8.65
C PHE A 130 -21.37 14.52 -8.95
N SER A 131 -21.68 15.46 -8.06
CA SER A 131 -21.10 16.80 -8.14
C SER A 131 -19.64 16.81 -7.71
N GLU A 132 -18.88 17.80 -8.17
CA GLU A 132 -17.45 17.97 -7.83
C GLU A 132 -17.22 18.01 -6.30
N ARG A 133 -18.10 18.72 -5.57
CA ARG A 133 -18.03 18.82 -4.10
C ARG A 133 -18.22 17.48 -3.42
N GLN A 134 -19.15 16.65 -3.92
CA GLN A 134 -19.37 15.30 -3.39
C GLN A 134 -18.14 14.42 -3.62
N LEU A 135 -17.50 14.49 -4.80
CA LEU A 135 -16.30 13.71 -5.08
C LEU A 135 -15.12 14.10 -4.20
N LEU A 136 -14.93 15.40 -3.97
CA LEU A 136 -13.91 15.90 -3.05
C LEU A 136 -14.19 15.46 -1.60
N ALA A 137 -15.43 15.60 -1.14
CA ALA A 137 -15.85 15.16 0.19
C ALA A 137 -15.66 13.65 0.37
N PHE A 138 -16.05 12.83 -0.61
CA PHE A 138 -15.84 11.38 -0.56
C PHE A 138 -14.35 11.03 -0.55
N SER A 139 -13.53 11.69 -1.36
CA SER A 139 -12.08 11.45 -1.37
C SER A 139 -11.46 11.76 -0.01
N ALA A 140 -11.78 12.93 0.57
CA ALA A 140 -11.29 13.33 1.89
C ALA A 140 -11.77 12.40 3.01
N ALA A 141 -13.06 12.06 3.03
CA ALA A 141 -13.63 11.14 4.03
C ALA A 141 -13.00 9.75 3.95
N THR A 142 -12.76 9.27 2.72
CA THR A 142 -12.15 7.96 2.48
C THR A 142 -10.69 7.92 2.93
N PHE A 143 -9.97 9.04 2.89
CA PHE A 143 -8.59 9.14 3.37
C PHE A 143 -8.46 9.06 4.90
N LEU A 144 -9.51 9.37 5.65
CA LEU A 144 -9.47 9.39 7.12
C LEU A 144 -9.12 8.02 7.72
N LEU A 145 -9.61 6.93 7.13
CA LEU A 145 -9.35 5.60 7.64
C LEU A 145 -7.87 5.17 7.45
N PRO A 146 -7.28 5.23 6.23
CA PRO A 146 -5.83 5.04 6.05
C PRO A 146 -4.99 6.00 6.90
N LEU A 147 -5.40 7.27 7.03
CA LEU A 147 -4.69 8.25 7.86
C LEU A 147 -4.69 7.85 9.33
N SER A 148 -5.82 7.38 9.87
CA SER A 148 -5.93 6.94 11.26
C SER A 148 -4.98 5.78 11.59
N MET A 149 -4.75 4.89 10.63
CA MET A 149 -3.77 3.81 10.74
C MET A 149 -2.33 4.37 10.80
N GLY A 150 -1.99 5.33 9.95
CA GLY A 150 -0.70 6.01 10.02
C GLY A 150 -0.48 6.71 11.36
N ILE A 151 -1.51 7.39 11.88
CA ILE A 151 -1.47 8.02 13.20
C ILE A 151 -1.29 6.98 14.32
N ALA A 152 -1.98 5.83 14.25
CA ALA A 152 -1.84 4.77 15.24
C ALA A 152 -0.39 4.24 15.34
N ILE A 153 0.31 4.10 14.21
CA ILE A 153 1.73 3.70 14.17
C ILE A 153 2.60 4.73 14.90
N LEU A 154 2.35 6.02 14.69
CA LEU A 154 3.12 7.10 15.33
C LEU A 154 2.78 7.25 16.82
N ALA A 155 1.52 7.00 17.20
CA ALA A 155 1.06 7.06 18.58
C ALA A 155 1.65 5.94 19.46
N CYS A 156 2.11 4.83 18.88
CA CYS A 156 2.82 3.78 19.62
C CYS A 156 4.06 4.27 20.37
N ASN A 157 4.69 5.37 19.92
CA ASN A 157 5.94 5.92 20.42
C ASN A 157 6.99 4.83 20.74
N PRO A 158 7.49 4.11 19.72
CA PRO A 158 8.32 2.93 19.93
C PRO A 158 9.67 3.29 20.58
N ASP A 159 10.10 2.46 21.53
CA ASP A 159 11.48 2.45 22.01
C ASP A 159 12.37 1.80 20.94
N PHE A 160 13.13 2.64 20.22
CA PHE A 160 14.02 2.18 19.17
C PHE A 160 15.21 1.38 19.73
N SER A 161 15.66 1.65 20.95
CA SER A 161 16.73 0.89 21.59
C SER A 161 16.27 -0.52 21.94
N GLU A 162 15.03 -0.66 22.43
CA GLU A 162 14.41 -1.97 22.64
C GLU A 162 14.24 -2.73 21.31
N LEU A 163 13.78 -2.04 20.25
CA LEU A 163 13.65 -2.62 18.91
C LEU A 163 15.00 -3.16 18.40
N HIS A 164 16.07 -2.36 18.51
CA HIS A 164 17.40 -2.78 18.09
C HIS A 164 17.91 -3.97 18.88
N ALA A 165 17.73 -3.97 20.20
CA ALA A 165 18.14 -5.08 21.06
C ALA A 165 17.39 -6.38 20.74
N ILE A 166 16.08 -6.29 20.47
CA ILE A 166 15.27 -7.45 20.06
C ILE A 166 15.74 -7.99 18.71
N MET A 167 16.00 -7.10 17.76
CA MET A 167 16.39 -7.48 16.41
C MET A 167 17.81 -8.06 16.32
N ASP A 168 18.76 -7.46 17.03
CA ASP A 168 20.12 -7.99 17.15
C ASP A 168 20.15 -9.36 17.85
N LYS A 169 19.20 -9.61 18.77
CA LYS A 169 19.06 -10.91 19.43
C LYS A 169 18.36 -11.97 18.56
N LEU A 170 17.33 -11.58 17.81
CA LEU A 170 16.55 -12.50 17.00
C LEU A 170 17.28 -12.90 15.70
N ARG A 171 18.08 -11.99 15.14
CA ARG A 171 18.78 -12.18 13.86
C ARG A 171 20.21 -11.63 13.89
N PRO A 172 21.08 -12.07 14.82
CA PRO A 172 22.48 -11.65 14.85
C PRO A 172 23.21 -11.95 13.53
N GLU A 173 22.80 -13.01 12.83
CA GLU A 173 23.38 -13.43 11.55
C GLU A 173 23.17 -12.43 10.39
N TYR A 174 22.26 -11.47 10.51
CA TYR A 174 21.96 -10.49 9.45
C TYR A 174 22.81 -9.22 9.54
N GLY A 175 23.50 -8.98 10.65
CA GLY A 175 24.37 -7.81 10.82
C GLY A 175 23.67 -6.48 10.57
N LEU A 176 22.45 -6.31 11.11
CA LEU A 176 21.55 -5.18 10.82
C LEU A 176 22.14 -3.80 11.14
N GLN A 177 23.14 -3.73 12.01
CA GLN A 177 23.90 -2.52 12.33
C GLN A 177 24.47 -1.83 11.09
N ARG A 178 24.72 -2.57 9.99
CA ARG A 178 25.22 -2.02 8.72
C ARG A 178 24.25 -1.07 8.01
N TYR A 179 22.98 -1.04 8.40
CA TYR A 179 21.96 -0.19 7.80
C TYR A 179 21.66 1.09 8.61
N GLY A 180 22.40 1.33 9.70
CA GLY A 180 22.17 2.46 10.61
C GLY A 180 20.95 2.26 11.50
N ASN A 181 20.44 3.35 12.09
CA ASN A 181 19.26 3.31 12.95
C ASN A 181 18.00 2.98 12.14
N TYR A 182 17.46 1.77 12.31
CA TYR A 182 16.21 1.33 11.69
C TYR A 182 15.00 1.60 12.59
N SER A 183 13.82 1.72 11.96
CA SER A 183 12.56 2.02 12.63
C SER A 183 11.64 0.80 12.69
N GLY A 184 10.57 0.87 13.45
CA GLY A 184 9.61 -0.23 13.55
C GLY A 184 8.86 -0.26 14.86
N LEU A 185 8.10 -1.34 15.06
CA LEU A 185 7.34 -1.57 16.28
C LEU A 185 7.86 -2.84 16.97
N PRO A 186 8.41 -2.75 18.20
CA PRO A 186 9.04 -3.88 18.89
C PRO A 186 8.02 -4.93 19.37
N ASN A 187 6.77 -4.54 19.59
CA ASN A 187 5.73 -5.39 20.16
C ASN A 187 4.51 -5.53 19.24
N VAL A 188 4.39 -6.67 18.59
CA VAL A 188 3.24 -7.01 17.72
C VAL A 188 1.91 -7.16 18.48
N LYS A 189 1.95 -7.35 19.82
CA LYS A 189 0.75 -7.46 20.67
C LYS A 189 0.17 -6.10 21.07
N ASN A 190 0.79 -5.00 20.65
CA ASN A 190 0.26 -3.67 20.94
C ASN A 190 -1.11 -3.48 20.27
N VAL A 191 -2.08 -2.90 20.99
CA VAL A 191 -3.43 -2.63 20.48
C VAL A 191 -3.41 -1.78 19.20
N TYR A 192 -2.48 -0.84 19.09
CA TYR A 192 -2.30 -0.02 17.89
C TYR A 192 -1.80 -0.84 16.69
N VAL A 193 -0.90 -1.81 16.92
CA VAL A 193 -0.46 -2.75 15.87
C VAL A 193 -1.61 -3.62 15.40
N ALA A 194 -2.38 -4.18 16.34
CA ALA A 194 -3.57 -4.97 16.00
C ALA A 194 -4.60 -4.15 15.22
N TYR A 195 -4.83 -2.89 15.61
CA TYR A 195 -5.66 -1.94 14.87
C TYR A 195 -5.15 -1.71 13.46
N THR A 196 -3.85 -1.43 13.29
CA THR A 196 -3.22 -1.23 11.98
C THR A 196 -3.42 -2.44 11.08
N ILE A 197 -3.18 -3.65 11.58
CA ILE A 197 -3.39 -4.90 10.82
C ILE A 197 -4.87 -5.03 10.42
N ALA A 198 -5.80 -4.80 11.35
CA ALA A 198 -7.23 -4.90 11.06
C ALA A 198 -7.68 -3.92 9.97
N VAL A 199 -7.22 -2.66 10.03
CA VAL A 199 -7.54 -1.63 9.03
C VAL A 199 -6.96 -1.98 7.66
N ILE A 200 -5.69 -2.42 7.60
CA ILE A 200 -5.03 -2.87 6.37
C ILE A 200 -5.85 -3.97 5.69
N CYS A 201 -6.18 -5.02 6.43
CA CYS A 201 -6.91 -6.15 5.90
C CYS A 201 -8.33 -5.75 5.49
N GLY A 202 -8.99 -4.92 6.31
CA GLY A 202 -10.31 -4.39 6.00
C GLY A 202 -10.32 -3.62 4.68
N ILE A 203 -9.42 -2.64 4.53
CA ILE A 203 -9.33 -1.83 3.31
C ILE A 203 -9.00 -2.69 2.10
N ALA A 204 -8.00 -3.57 2.20
CA ALA A 204 -7.58 -4.42 1.09
C ALA A 204 -8.72 -5.33 0.62
N ILE A 205 -9.31 -6.11 1.54
CA ILE A 205 -10.38 -7.06 1.22
C ILE A 205 -11.59 -6.32 0.63
N MET A 206 -12.05 -5.24 1.29
CA MET A 206 -13.21 -4.48 0.81
C MET A 206 -12.96 -3.84 -0.55
N SER A 207 -11.77 -3.24 -0.76
CA SER A 207 -11.42 -2.64 -2.06
C SER A 207 -11.38 -3.69 -3.16
N TYR A 208 -10.84 -4.88 -2.89
CA TYR A 208 -10.83 -5.98 -3.87
C TYR A 208 -12.23 -6.49 -4.20
N ILE A 209 -13.07 -6.72 -3.18
CA ILE A 209 -14.46 -7.12 -3.40
C ILE A 209 -15.15 -6.09 -4.30
N VAL A 210 -15.06 -4.80 -3.96
CA VAL A 210 -15.64 -3.71 -4.75
C VAL A 210 -15.13 -3.70 -6.18
N MET A 211 -13.81 -3.76 -6.39
CA MET A 211 -13.23 -3.73 -7.74
C MET A 211 -13.71 -4.91 -8.59
N ILE A 212 -13.81 -6.10 -8.00
CA ILE A 212 -14.29 -7.30 -8.70
C ILE A 212 -15.79 -7.19 -9.00
N THR A 213 -16.63 -6.90 -7.99
CA THR A 213 -18.09 -6.86 -8.16
C THR A 213 -18.51 -5.74 -9.11
N VAL A 214 -17.98 -4.53 -8.93
CA VAL A 214 -18.26 -3.39 -9.80
C VAL A 214 -17.70 -3.62 -11.20
N GLY A 215 -16.52 -4.23 -11.32
CA GLY A 215 -15.95 -4.62 -12.61
C GLY A 215 -16.87 -5.56 -13.40
N PHE A 216 -17.44 -6.58 -12.75
CA PHE A 216 -18.41 -7.49 -13.37
C PHE A 216 -19.74 -6.79 -13.70
N GLN A 217 -20.27 -5.98 -12.80
CA GLN A 217 -21.51 -5.23 -13.03
C GLN A 217 -21.38 -4.26 -14.20
N THR A 218 -20.25 -3.57 -14.30
CA THR A 218 -19.99 -2.62 -15.40
C THR A 218 -19.89 -3.35 -16.74
N LYS A 219 -19.25 -4.52 -16.79
CA LYS A 219 -19.22 -5.38 -17.98
C LYS A 219 -20.61 -5.84 -18.41
N LYS A 220 -21.41 -6.33 -17.46
CA LYS A 220 -22.79 -6.79 -17.73
C LYS A 220 -23.66 -5.66 -18.27
N PHE A 221 -23.65 -4.52 -17.61
CA PHE A 221 -24.42 -3.35 -18.03
C PHE A 221 -24.02 -2.87 -19.44
N LEU A 222 -22.72 -2.91 -19.74
CA LEU A 222 -22.23 -2.52 -21.06
C LEU A 222 -22.70 -3.48 -22.16
N ALA A 223 -22.77 -4.78 -21.89
CA ALA A 223 -23.30 -5.75 -22.84
C ALA A 223 -24.79 -5.50 -23.13
N GLU A 224 -25.57 -5.17 -22.10
CA GLU A 224 -27.02 -4.89 -22.22
C GLU A 224 -27.31 -3.57 -22.96
N LYS A 225 -26.47 -2.54 -22.79
CA LYS A 225 -26.67 -1.20 -23.38
C LYS A 225 -25.90 -0.97 -24.69
N ALA A 226 -25.20 -1.98 -25.21
CA ALA A 226 -24.37 -1.86 -26.41
C ALA A 226 -25.14 -1.38 -27.65
N GLY A 227 -26.43 -1.69 -27.75
CA GLY A 227 -27.29 -1.27 -28.87
C GLY A 227 -27.83 0.16 -28.78
N VAL A 228 -27.67 0.85 -27.64
CA VAL A 228 -28.29 2.17 -27.39
C VAL A 228 -27.26 3.31 -27.42
N MET A 229 -25.98 3.02 -27.20
CA MET A 229 -24.91 4.03 -27.21
C MET A 229 -24.36 4.28 -28.61
N SER A 230 -23.94 5.53 -28.88
CA SER A 230 -23.18 5.84 -30.09
C SER A 230 -21.86 5.08 -30.14
N THR A 231 -21.44 4.67 -31.34
CA THR A 231 -20.26 3.82 -31.57
C THR A 231 -18.98 4.41 -30.96
N ARG A 232 -18.81 5.75 -31.06
CA ARG A 232 -17.65 6.47 -30.51
C ARG A 232 -17.64 6.47 -28.98
N ASN A 233 -18.79 6.72 -28.33
CA ASN A 233 -18.88 6.72 -26.87
C ASN A 233 -18.70 5.30 -26.33
N LEU A 234 -19.31 4.31 -26.99
CA LEU A 234 -19.16 2.89 -26.66
C LEU A 234 -17.68 2.45 -26.72
N GLN A 235 -16.94 2.89 -27.74
CA GLN A 235 -15.53 2.54 -27.91
C GLN A 235 -14.63 3.17 -26.84
N MET A 236 -14.73 4.48 -26.59
CA MET A 236 -13.98 5.15 -25.51
C MET A 236 -14.28 4.51 -24.16
N PHE A 237 -15.54 4.17 -23.94
CA PHE A 237 -16.02 3.57 -22.72
C PHE A 237 -15.51 2.13 -22.53
N LYS A 238 -15.52 1.31 -23.59
CA LYS A 238 -14.89 -0.03 -23.61
C LYS A 238 -13.41 0.03 -23.26
N MET A 239 -12.66 0.98 -23.83
CA MET A 239 -11.22 1.13 -23.56
C MET A 239 -10.96 1.50 -22.10
N MET A 240 -11.77 2.41 -21.55
CA MET A 240 -11.64 2.85 -20.17
C MET A 240 -12.01 1.75 -19.16
N ILE A 241 -13.08 0.99 -19.39
CA ILE A 241 -13.37 -0.21 -18.57
C ILE A 241 -12.21 -1.19 -18.66
N LYS A 242 -11.71 -1.46 -19.87
CA LYS A 242 -10.62 -2.42 -20.07
C LYS A 242 -9.40 -1.99 -19.26
N ALA A 243 -9.05 -0.70 -19.28
CA ALA A 243 -7.95 -0.15 -18.48
C ALA A 243 -8.20 -0.33 -16.97
N LEU A 244 -9.39 0.01 -16.47
CA LEU A 244 -9.75 -0.17 -15.06
C LEU A 244 -9.70 -1.64 -14.62
N ILE A 245 -10.21 -2.55 -15.45
CA ILE A 245 -10.20 -3.98 -15.15
C ILE A 245 -8.78 -4.54 -15.20
N ILE A 246 -7.95 -4.12 -16.15
CA ILE A 246 -6.53 -4.48 -16.17
C ILE A 246 -5.85 -3.96 -14.90
N GLN A 247 -6.13 -2.72 -14.50
CA GLN A 247 -5.58 -2.14 -13.28
C GLN A 247 -5.96 -2.99 -12.06
N ALA A 248 -7.23 -3.38 -11.88
CA ALA A 248 -7.62 -4.28 -10.80
C ALA A 248 -7.00 -5.69 -10.93
N LEU A 249 -6.99 -6.28 -12.13
CA LEU A 249 -6.46 -7.62 -12.36
C LEU A 249 -4.94 -7.70 -12.23
N VAL A 250 -4.22 -6.59 -12.38
CA VAL A 250 -2.79 -6.52 -12.10
C VAL A 250 -2.57 -6.33 -10.60
N THR A 251 -3.33 -5.42 -9.98
CA THR A 251 -3.17 -5.10 -8.56
C THR A 251 -3.57 -6.24 -7.62
N VAL A 252 -4.66 -6.97 -7.91
CA VAL A 252 -5.17 -8.07 -7.06
C VAL A 252 -4.14 -9.21 -6.90
N PRO A 253 -3.67 -9.90 -7.95
CA PRO A 253 -2.79 -11.05 -7.81
C PRO A 253 -1.36 -10.67 -7.42
N LEU A 254 -0.92 -9.43 -7.63
CA LEU A 254 0.41 -8.99 -7.21
C LEU A 254 0.46 -8.59 -5.73
N SER A 255 -0.59 -7.94 -5.22
CA SER A 255 -0.62 -7.46 -3.83
C SER A 255 -1.23 -8.47 -2.86
N PHE A 256 -2.18 -9.31 -3.31
CA PHE A 256 -2.86 -10.28 -2.43
C PHE A 256 -1.90 -11.31 -1.79
N PRO A 257 -0.94 -11.93 -2.52
CA PRO A 257 0.02 -12.84 -1.90
C PRO A 257 0.87 -12.18 -0.82
N HIS A 258 1.24 -10.91 -1.01
CA HIS A 258 2.02 -10.15 -0.02
C HIS A 258 1.20 -9.93 1.26
N ILE A 259 -0.08 -9.58 1.14
CA ILE A 259 -0.98 -9.41 2.29
C ILE A 259 -1.22 -10.74 3.00
N CYS A 260 -1.43 -11.83 2.25
CA CYS A 260 -1.58 -13.17 2.83
C CYS A 260 -0.31 -13.64 3.55
N LEU A 261 0.87 -13.42 2.95
CA LEU A 261 2.16 -13.76 3.56
C LEU A 261 2.39 -12.94 4.83
N TYR A 262 2.14 -11.63 4.78
CA TYR A 262 2.24 -10.76 5.94
C TYR A 262 1.31 -11.22 7.08
N LEU A 263 0.05 -11.52 6.76
CA LEU A 263 -0.90 -12.08 7.73
C LEU A 263 -0.40 -13.41 8.32
N LEU A 264 0.05 -14.33 7.48
CA LEU A 264 0.58 -15.62 7.91
C LEU A 264 1.75 -15.42 8.87
N LEU A 265 2.72 -14.58 8.52
CA LEU A 265 3.88 -14.25 9.35
C LEU A 265 3.45 -13.68 10.70
N GLN A 266 2.53 -12.71 10.72
CA GLN A 266 2.03 -12.13 11.96
C GLN A 266 1.31 -13.18 12.82
N PHE A 267 0.40 -13.98 12.25
CA PHE A 267 -0.29 -15.05 12.99
C PHE A 267 0.66 -16.12 13.53
N THR A 268 1.70 -16.51 12.78
CA THR A 268 2.75 -17.42 13.29
C THR A 268 3.57 -16.79 14.40
N SER A 269 3.94 -15.51 14.30
CA SER A 269 4.65 -14.79 15.36
C SER A 269 3.80 -14.65 16.63
N PHE A 270 2.50 -14.41 16.49
CA PHE A 270 1.56 -14.45 17.61
C PHE A 270 1.53 -15.83 18.29
N ARG A 271 1.53 -16.91 17.51
CA ARG A 271 1.47 -18.29 18.01
C ARG A 271 2.79 -18.73 18.69
N SER A 272 3.93 -18.37 18.12
CA SER A 272 5.26 -18.69 18.68
C SER A 272 5.51 -17.94 19.99
N LEU A 273 5.10 -16.68 20.09
CA LEU A 273 5.22 -15.89 21.32
C LEU A 273 4.21 -16.28 22.41
N ALA A 274 3.00 -16.72 22.03
CA ALA A 274 2.02 -17.26 22.98
C ALA A 274 2.54 -18.53 23.66
N THR A 275 3.16 -19.44 22.89
CA THR A 275 3.75 -20.69 23.39
C THR A 275 4.97 -20.47 24.30
N LEU A 276 5.80 -19.46 24.01
CA LEU A 276 6.91 -19.01 24.86
C LEU A 276 6.44 -18.40 26.19
N SER A 277 5.33 -17.65 26.18
CA SER A 277 4.73 -17.09 27.41
C SER A 277 4.21 -18.17 28.35
N THR A 278 3.55 -19.21 27.82
CA THR A 278 3.13 -20.36 28.62
C THR A 278 4.30 -21.13 29.22
N LYS A 279 5.42 -21.28 28.51
CA LYS A 279 6.63 -21.92 29.07
C LYS A 279 7.27 -21.11 30.20
N LYS A 280 7.27 -19.77 30.12
CA LYS A 280 7.79 -18.90 31.21
C LYS A 280 6.94 -18.96 32.48
N ILE A 281 5.63 -19.21 32.36
CA ILE A 281 4.73 -19.38 33.51
C ILE A 281 4.99 -20.73 34.20
N TRP A 282 5.25 -21.79 33.42
CA TRP A 282 5.60 -23.12 33.93
C TRP A 282 7.01 -23.25 34.53
N LEU A 283 7.93 -22.34 34.21
CA LEU A 283 9.30 -22.30 34.77
C LEU A 283 9.40 -21.38 36.01
N ARG A 284 8.30 -20.77 36.46
CA ARG A 284 8.21 -19.94 37.67
C ARG A 284 7.32 -20.55 38.76
N GLN A 285 6.85 -21.78 38.56
CA GLN A 285 6.28 -22.65 39.60
C GLN A 285 7.30 -23.75 39.90
#